data_AF-A0A2H0H8N7-F1
#
_entry.id   AF-A0A2H0H8N7-F1
#
_cell.length_a   1.000
_cell.length_b   1.000
_cell.length_c   1.000
_cell.angle_alpha   90.00
_cell.angle_beta   90.00
_cell.angle_gamma   90.00
#
_symmetry.space_group_name_H-M   'P 1'
#
loop_
_entity.id
_entity.type
_entity.pdbx_description
1 polymer ?
#
loop_
_entity_poly.entity_id
_entity_poly.type
_entity_poly.pdbx_seq_one_letter_code
_entity_poly.pdbx_strand_id
1 'polypeptide(L)'
;MGRVYRLNAYLNCKLEKEDDYYVIENSLLDIVGTGKTIEYAKLSFAEEFDFIYSRYNKLTDKELTTKTLLARNFMNLIVKEITK
;
A
#
# COMPACT_ATOMS: atom_id res chain seq x y z
N MET A 1 -11.38 -8.60 11.03
CA MET A 1 -11.69 -8.04 9.71
C MET A 1 -10.82 -6.81 9.52
N GLY A 2 -10.04 -6.78 8.44
CA GLY A 2 -9.15 -5.66 8.10
C GLY A 2 -9.94 -4.50 7.48
N ARG A 3 -9.34 -3.30 7.43
CA ARG A 3 -9.97 -2.14 6.77
C ARG A 3 -10.10 -2.38 5.27
N VAL A 4 -11.20 -1.92 4.68
CA VAL A 4 -11.40 -1.91 3.23
C VAL A 4 -11.22 -0.49 2.71
N TYR A 5 -10.21 -0.30 1.87
CA TYR A 5 -9.90 0.97 1.21
C TYR A 5 -10.55 1.00 -0.17
N ARG A 6 -11.49 1.91 -0.39
CA ARG A 6 -12.01 2.22 -1.72
C ARG A 6 -11.22 3.37 -2.30
N LEU A 7 -10.72 3.20 -3.51
CA LEU A 7 -9.89 4.19 -4.18
C LEU A 7 -10.67 4.96 -5.25
N ASN A 8 -10.32 6.21 -5.48
CA ASN A 8 -10.83 7.05 -6.56
C ASN A 8 -10.32 6.59 -7.94
N ALA A 9 -9.22 5.84 -7.98
CA ALA A 9 -8.61 5.31 -9.20
C ALA A 9 -7.91 3.98 -8.91
N TYR A 10 -7.56 3.23 -9.95
CA TYR A 10 -6.75 2.03 -9.82
C TYR A 10 -5.35 2.36 -9.29
N LEU A 11 -4.91 1.60 -8.28
CA LEU A 11 -3.52 1.60 -7.87
C LEU A 11 -2.73 0.73 -8.86
N ASN A 12 -1.84 1.36 -9.63
CA ASN A 12 -0.99 0.64 -10.57
C ASN A 12 0.06 -0.16 -9.81
N CYS A 13 -0.07 -1.47 -9.81
CA CYS A 13 0.90 -2.39 -9.22
C CYS A 13 1.46 -3.31 -10.29
N LYS A 14 2.72 -3.68 -10.12
CA LYS A 14 3.39 -4.71 -10.91
C LYS A 14 3.17 -6.05 -10.21
N LEU A 15 2.75 -7.07 -10.96
CA LEU A 15 2.65 -8.45 -10.49
C LEU A 15 3.69 -9.28 -11.23
N GLU A 16 4.57 -9.93 -10.48
CA GLU A 16 5.58 -10.84 -11.02
C GLU A 16 5.50 -12.19 -10.32
N LYS A 17 5.92 -13.24 -11.03
CA LYS A 17 6.15 -14.56 -10.46
C LYS A 17 7.65 -14.80 -10.46
N GLU A 18 8.21 -15.04 -9.28
CA GLU A 18 9.62 -15.35 -9.08
C GLU A 18 9.70 -16.77 -8.53
N ASP A 19 10.30 -17.69 -9.29
CA ASP A 19 10.42 -19.12 -8.96
C ASP A 19 9.11 -19.74 -8.39
N ASP A 20 9.01 -19.83 -7.06
CA ASP A 20 7.93 -20.45 -6.29
C ASP A 20 7.02 -19.46 -5.54
N TYR A 21 7.18 -18.15 -5.73
CA TYR A 21 6.34 -17.11 -5.12
C TYR A 21 5.90 -16.02 -6.11
N TYR A 22 4.95 -15.21 -5.66
CA TYR A 22 4.41 -14.04 -6.36
C TYR A 22 4.83 -12.78 -5.63
N VAL A 23 5.10 -11.73 -6.39
CA VAL A 23 5.47 -10.39 -5.92
C VAL A 23 4.48 -9.39 -6.47
N ILE A 24 3.89 -8.57 -5.60
CA ILE A 24 3.11 -7.39 -5.96
C ILE A 24 3.86 -6.17 -5.48
N GLU A 25 4.26 -5.30 -6.40
CA GLU A 25 5.01 -4.09 -6.08
C GLU A 25 4.21 -2.84 -6.48
N ASN A 26 4.26 -1.82 -5.64
CA ASN A 26 3.94 -0.45 -6.02
C ASN A 26 5.16 0.44 -5.76
N SER A 27 5.93 0.73 -6.81
CA SER A 27 7.19 1.47 -6.70
C SER A 27 6.99 2.93 -6.27
N LEU A 28 5.79 3.51 -6.52
CA LEU A 28 5.47 4.88 -6.09
C LEU A 28 5.38 4.97 -4.56
N LEU A 29 4.77 3.97 -3.92
CA LEU A 29 4.61 3.87 -2.48
C LEU A 29 5.76 3.13 -1.79
N ASP A 30 6.66 2.52 -2.56
CA ASP A 30 7.78 1.71 -2.06
C ASP A 30 7.30 0.54 -1.20
N ILE A 31 6.21 -0.11 -1.64
CA ILE A 31 5.61 -1.26 -0.96
C ILE A 31 5.67 -2.51 -1.83
N VAL A 32 5.95 -3.63 -1.17
CA VAL A 32 6.04 -4.95 -1.78
C VAL A 32 5.24 -5.93 -0.93
N GLY A 33 4.39 -6.73 -1.58
CA GLY A 33 3.76 -7.89 -0.97
C GLY A 33 4.23 -9.16 -1.65
N THR A 34 4.49 -10.21 -0.88
CA THR A 34 4.96 -11.49 -1.41
C THR A 34 4.13 -12.65 -0.89
N GLY A 35 4.08 -13.75 -1.64
CA GLY A 35 3.39 -14.95 -1.19
C GLY A 35 3.47 -16.14 -2.14
N LYS A 36 3.35 -17.34 -1.59
CA LYS A 36 3.34 -18.60 -2.39
C LYS A 36 2.15 -18.69 -3.36
N THR A 37 1.10 -17.91 -3.13
CA THR A 37 -0.01 -17.72 -4.06
C THR A 37 -0.27 -16.23 -4.25
N ILE A 38 -1.00 -15.87 -5.31
CA ILE A 38 -1.39 -14.49 -5.58
C ILE A 38 -2.23 -13.93 -4.42
N GLU A 39 -3.08 -14.75 -3.80
CA GLU A 39 -3.89 -14.37 -2.64
C GLU A 39 -3.03 -14.00 -1.44
N TYR A 40 -1.97 -14.77 -1.17
CA TYR A 40 -1.03 -14.43 -0.10
C TYR A 40 -0.22 -13.18 -0.42
N ALA A 41 0.22 -13.00 -1.67
CA ALA A 41 0.90 -11.77 -2.09
C ALA A 41 0.00 -10.53 -1.95
N LYS A 42 -1.28 -10.65 -2.32
CA LYS A 42 -2.29 -9.58 -2.13
C LYS A 42 -2.51 -9.27 -0.66
N LEU A 43 -2.58 -10.29 0.21
CA LEU A 43 -2.74 -10.10 1.64
C LEU A 43 -1.54 -9.37 2.23
N SER A 44 -0.32 -9.84 1.94
CA SER A 44 0.92 -9.19 2.37
C SER A 44 1.00 -7.73 1.89
N PHE A 45 0.66 -7.47 0.62
CA PHE A 45 0.62 -6.11 0.08
C PHE A 45 -0.40 -5.22 0.82
N ALA A 46 -1.59 -5.76 1.12
CA ALA A 46 -2.64 -5.03 1.81
C ALA A 46 -2.26 -4.69 3.25
N GLU A 47 -1.54 -5.57 3.94
CA GLU A 47 -1.00 -5.34 5.29
C GLU A 47 0.03 -4.20 5.29
N GLU A 48 0.97 -4.20 4.34
CA GLU A 48 1.94 -3.11 4.17
C GLU A 48 1.24 -1.79 3.84
N PHE A 49 0.26 -1.81 2.94
CA PHE A 49 -0.52 -0.61 2.61
C PHE A 49 -1.23 -0.03 3.85
N ASP A 50 -1.92 -0.86 4.63
CA ASP A 50 -2.61 -0.41 5.86
C ASP A 50 -1.63 0.15 6.90
N PHE A 51 -0.47 -0.50 7.04
CA PHE A 51 0.59 -0.06 7.92
C PHE A 51 1.11 1.33 7.54
N ILE A 52 1.52 1.53 6.28
CA ILE A 52 2.07 2.84 5.86
C ILE A 52 1.01 3.93 5.85
N TYR A 53 -0.21 3.63 5.44
CA TYR A 53 -1.33 4.58 5.45
C TYR A 53 -1.58 5.07 6.88
N SER A 54 -1.67 4.14 7.82
CA SER A 54 -1.88 4.43 9.24
C SER A 54 -0.69 5.16 9.86
N ARG A 55 0.54 4.75 9.54
CA ARG A 55 1.77 5.31 10.12
C ARG A 55 1.96 6.75 9.68
N TYR A 56 1.83 7.03 8.37
CA TYR A 56 2.11 8.36 7.84
C TYR A 56 1.02 9.37 8.22
N ASN A 57 -0.25 8.94 8.30
CA ASN A 57 -1.34 9.82 8.75
C ASN A 57 -1.33 10.12 10.26
N LYS A 58 -0.52 9.41 11.06
CA LYS A 58 -0.30 9.73 12.49
C LYS A 58 0.83 10.73 12.73
N LEU A 59 1.64 10.99 11.71
CA LEU A 59 2.79 11.88 11.80
C LEU A 59 2.45 13.28 11.29
N THR A 60 3.04 14.29 11.92
CA THR A 60 3.06 15.65 11.40
C THR A 60 4.02 15.76 10.20
N ASP A 61 3.85 16.80 9.40
CA ASP A 61 4.68 17.03 8.20
C ASP A 61 6.17 17.14 8.51
N LYS A 62 6.53 17.64 9.71
CA LYS A 62 7.92 17.78 10.15
C LYS A 62 8.57 16.45 10.53
N GLU A 63 7.78 15.43 10.84
CA GLU A 63 8.25 14.09 11.21
C GLU A 63 8.38 13.15 10.00
N LEU A 64 7.95 13.60 8.82
CA LEU A 64 8.03 12.87 7.58
C LEU A 64 9.21 13.36 6.74
N THR A 65 9.87 12.45 6.04
CA THR A 65 10.80 12.84 4.97
C THR A 65 9.98 13.34 3.78
N THR A 66 10.62 14.06 2.85
CA THR A 66 9.95 14.49 1.61
C THR A 66 9.29 13.31 0.88
N LYS A 67 9.96 12.14 0.84
CA LYS A 67 9.43 10.93 0.19
C LYS A 67 8.15 10.44 0.88
N THR A 68 8.15 10.30 2.21
CA THR A 68 6.99 9.77 2.94
C THR A 68 5.84 10.77 3.04
N LEU A 69 6.14 12.07 3.02
CA LEU A 69 5.14 13.13 2.88
C LEU A 69 4.41 13.06 1.53
N LEU A 70 5.14 12.88 0.43
CA LEU A 70 4.55 12.69 -0.90
C LEU A 70 3.71 11.41 -0.96
N ALA A 71 4.21 10.31 -0.42
CA ALA A 71 3.45 9.05 -0.34
C ALA A 71 2.15 9.22 0.46
N ARG A 72 2.20 9.88 1.62
CA ARG A 72 1.01 10.19 2.42
C ARG A 72 -0.01 11.03 1.65
N ASN A 73 0.45 12.10 1.00
CA ASN A 73 -0.42 12.99 0.26
C ASN A 73 -1.05 12.28 -0.94
N PHE A 74 -0.29 11.44 -1.65
CA PHE A 74 -0.83 10.59 -2.71
C PHE A 74 -1.88 9.61 -2.18
N MET A 75 -1.58 8.89 -1.09
CA MET A 75 -2.54 7.98 -0.46
C MET A 75 -3.84 8.68 -0.07
N ASN A 76 -3.74 9.85 0.55
CA ASN A 76 -4.92 10.63 0.96
C ASN A 76 -5.71 11.19 -0.22
N LEU A 77 -5.07 11.40 -1.37
CA LEU A 77 -5.74 11.79 -2.61
C LEU A 77 -6.51 10.61 -3.24
N ILE A 78 -5.88 9.42 -3.27
CA ILE A 78 -6.48 8.26 -3.93
C ILE A 78 -7.50 7.53 -3.06
N VAL A 79 -7.37 7.55 -1.73
CA VAL A 79 -8.32 6.90 -0.83
C VAL A 79 -9.60 7.73 -0.77
N LYS A 80 -10.68 7.16 -1.31
CA LYS A 80 -12.02 7.76 -1.31
C LYS A 80 -12.73 7.52 0.01
N GLU A 81 -12.67 6.29 0.49
CA GLU A 81 -13.45 5.81 1.63
C GLU A 81 -12.71 4.65 2.31
N ILE A 82 -12.83 4.59 3.64
CA ILE A 82 -12.32 3.51 4.47
C ILE A 82 -13.50 2.91 5.24
N THR A 83 -13.72 1.61 5.09
CA THR A 83 -14.76 0.86 5.80
C THR A 83 -14.15 -0.27 6.65
N LYS A 84 -14.93 -0.79 7.60
CA LYS A 84 -14.54 -1.89 8.50
C LYS A 84 -15.16 -3.22 8.08
#